data_AF-A0A926GYH7-F1
#
_entry.id   AF-A0A926GYH7-F1
#
_cell.length_a   1.000
_cell.length_b   1.000
_cell.length_c   1.000
_cell.angle_alpha   90.00
_cell.angle_beta   90.00
_cell.angle_gamma   90.00
#
_symmetry.space_group_name_H-M   'P 1'
#
loop_
_entity.id
_entity.type
_entity.pdbx_description
1 polymer ?
#
loop_
_entity_poly.entity_id
_entity_poly.type
_entity_poly.pdbx_seq_one_letter_code
_entity_poly.pdbx_strand_id
1 'polypeptide(L)'
;MQLPLPRFKHFMEGYRVGDGTHSGKNVGVKLNFVTVSEKLASDLTYALLRFGVVASLGKYTSRIKSRPGKTYPFFSLTAQGLSSYDILTWDTGVSQRLNAGRFGDLVWATITAIEPVETTPMVYDFSVPDCENFVAGTGVLAHNTYGERMRLSDGRVVPNFVGQALRGDPITVYGTGQQTRSFCYVSDLLEGIYRLSMSEHGGPMNCGNPTERTMLEFAEEIKKATGSDSPIVFEPLPTADDPKQRKPDISKAKEWLGWEPVVSLEEGLKRTIAYFKTVL
;
A
#
# COMPACT_ATOMS: atom_id res chain seq x y z
N MET A 1 10.99 -18.88 1.43
CA MET A 1 11.19 -18.64 -0.02
C MET A 1 12.35 -17.66 -0.29
N GLN A 2 13.45 -17.70 0.46
CA GLN A 2 14.55 -16.73 0.34
C GLN A 2 15.80 -17.28 -0.39
N LEU A 3 15.70 -18.45 -1.04
CA LEU A 3 16.83 -19.02 -1.76
C LEU A 3 17.21 -18.13 -2.97
N PRO A 4 18.50 -17.88 -3.23
CA PRO A 4 18.93 -17.25 -4.48
C PRO A 4 18.43 -18.03 -5.70
N LEU A 5 18.09 -17.35 -6.80
CA LEU A 5 17.53 -17.98 -8.01
C LEU A 5 18.37 -19.17 -8.53
N PRO A 6 19.72 -19.12 -8.55
CA PRO A 6 20.54 -20.24 -9.02
C PRO A 6 20.37 -21.52 -8.21
N ARG A 7 20.02 -21.42 -6.92
CA ARG A 7 19.70 -22.60 -6.08
C ARG A 7 18.23 -22.95 -6.15
N PHE A 8 17.37 -21.94 -6.24
CA PHE A 8 15.93 -22.12 -6.21
C PHE A 8 15.40 -22.88 -7.43
N LYS A 9 16.03 -22.73 -8.60
CA LYS A 9 15.67 -23.48 -9.82
C LYS A 9 15.72 -24.99 -9.64
N HIS A 10 16.70 -25.50 -8.88
CA HIS A 10 16.85 -26.93 -8.61
C HIS A 10 15.74 -27.45 -7.68
N PHE A 11 15.28 -26.64 -6.73
CA PHE A 11 14.13 -26.99 -5.91
C PHE A 11 12.86 -27.09 -6.76
N MET A 12 12.63 -26.10 -7.63
CA MET A 12 11.48 -26.09 -8.53
C MET A 12 11.51 -27.27 -9.50
N GLU A 13 12.67 -27.58 -10.07
CA GLU A 13 12.84 -28.73 -10.94
C GLU A 13 12.66 -30.06 -10.19
N GLY A 14 13.18 -30.16 -8.97
CA GLY A 14 12.96 -31.34 -8.11
C GLY A 14 11.47 -31.56 -7.80
N TYR A 15 10.73 -30.48 -7.52
CA TYR A 15 9.29 -30.54 -7.33
C TYR A 15 8.56 -30.97 -8.61
N ARG A 16 8.93 -30.38 -9.76
CA ARG A 16 8.42 -30.72 -11.09
C ARG A 16 8.60 -32.22 -11.36
N VAL A 17 9.80 -32.74 -11.21
CA VAL A 17 10.08 -34.17 -11.44
C VAL A 17 9.29 -35.06 -10.48
N GLY A 18 9.17 -34.65 -9.22
CA GLY A 18 8.48 -35.41 -8.18
C GLY A 18 6.96 -35.50 -8.34
N ASP A 19 6.32 -34.56 -9.04
CA ASP A 19 4.86 -34.57 -9.21
C ASP A 19 4.36 -35.58 -10.26
N GLY A 20 5.28 -36.11 -11.10
CA GLY A 20 5.01 -37.19 -12.05
C GLY A 20 4.13 -36.82 -13.25
N THR A 21 3.80 -35.53 -13.46
CA THR A 21 2.83 -35.11 -14.49
C THR A 21 3.44 -34.70 -15.84
N HIS A 22 4.71 -35.05 -16.09
CA HIS A 22 5.51 -34.49 -17.18
C HIS A 22 5.87 -35.45 -18.33
N SER A 23 4.89 -36.23 -18.81
CA SER A 23 5.08 -37.10 -19.98
C SER A 23 4.06 -36.83 -21.08
N GLY A 24 4.45 -37.05 -22.34
CA GLY A 24 3.56 -36.99 -23.52
C GLY A 24 3.55 -35.66 -24.28
N LYS A 25 2.50 -35.43 -25.08
CA LYS A 25 2.39 -34.37 -26.12
C LYS A 25 2.51 -32.92 -25.64
N ASN A 26 2.63 -32.69 -24.34
CA ASN A 26 2.62 -31.36 -23.71
C ASN A 26 4.01 -30.91 -23.23
N VAL A 27 5.02 -31.78 -23.33
CA VAL A 27 6.41 -31.46 -22.98
C VAL A 27 6.91 -30.35 -23.93
N GLY A 28 7.44 -29.27 -23.37
CA GLY A 28 7.90 -28.10 -24.13
C GLY A 28 6.80 -27.15 -24.61
N VAL A 29 5.54 -27.40 -24.25
CA VAL A 29 4.38 -26.55 -24.63
C VAL A 29 3.70 -25.95 -23.39
N LYS A 30 3.64 -26.70 -22.29
CA LYS A 30 3.12 -26.20 -21.01
C LYS A 30 3.85 -26.83 -19.86
N LEU A 31 4.03 -26.06 -18.80
CA LEU A 31 4.51 -26.51 -17.51
C LEU A 31 3.32 -26.64 -16.57
N ASN A 32 3.16 -27.78 -15.92
CA ASN A 32 2.09 -28.04 -14.98
C ASN A 32 2.66 -28.41 -13.62
N PHE A 33 2.07 -27.90 -12.54
CA PHE A 33 2.33 -28.37 -11.20
C PHE A 33 1.02 -28.78 -10.56
N VAL A 34 0.98 -29.93 -9.89
CA VAL A 34 -0.25 -30.46 -9.30
C VAL A 34 -0.07 -30.70 -7.81
N THR A 35 -1.05 -30.27 -7.01
CA THR A 35 -1.05 -30.48 -5.56
C THR A 35 -2.46 -30.60 -5.01
N VAL A 36 -2.62 -31.30 -3.89
CA VAL A 36 -3.87 -31.33 -3.12
C VAL A 36 -3.91 -30.25 -2.02
N SER A 37 -2.79 -29.56 -1.79
CA SER A 37 -2.67 -28.50 -0.77
C SER A 37 -2.85 -27.12 -1.39
N GLU A 38 -3.86 -26.39 -0.92
CA GLU A 38 -4.15 -25.02 -1.33
C GLU A 38 -3.03 -24.04 -0.96
N LYS A 39 -2.45 -24.20 0.24
CA LYS A 39 -1.30 -23.42 0.68
C LYS A 39 -0.13 -23.63 -0.28
N LEU A 40 0.17 -24.88 -0.62
CA LEU A 40 1.27 -25.19 -1.53
C LEU A 40 1.00 -24.65 -2.94
N ALA A 41 -0.26 -24.65 -3.40
CA ALA A 41 -0.62 -24.06 -4.68
C ALA A 41 -0.37 -22.55 -4.71
N SER A 42 -0.69 -21.85 -3.62
CA SER A 42 -0.38 -20.42 -3.47
C SER A 42 1.13 -20.19 -3.42
N ASP A 43 1.84 -20.99 -2.62
CA ASP A 43 3.30 -20.92 -2.46
C ASP A 43 4.03 -21.14 -3.79
N LEU A 44 3.57 -22.09 -4.61
CA LEU A 44 4.12 -22.35 -5.95
C LEU A 44 3.83 -21.20 -6.93
N THR A 45 2.71 -20.50 -6.78
CA THR A 45 2.40 -19.31 -7.58
C THR A 45 3.44 -18.23 -7.30
N TYR A 46 3.70 -17.93 -6.02
CA TYR A 46 4.75 -16.99 -5.63
C TYR A 46 6.15 -17.46 -6.06
N ALA A 47 6.42 -18.77 -5.99
CA ALA A 47 7.69 -19.34 -6.43
C ALA A 47 7.96 -19.07 -7.92
N LEU A 48 6.96 -19.26 -8.79
CA LEU A 48 7.08 -19.01 -10.23
C LEU A 48 7.29 -17.52 -10.53
N LEU A 49 6.61 -16.63 -9.80
CA LEU A 49 6.76 -15.18 -9.94
C LEU A 49 8.20 -14.70 -9.69
N ARG A 50 8.98 -15.39 -8.85
CA ARG A 50 10.40 -15.06 -8.63
C ARG A 50 11.27 -15.24 -9.89
N PHE A 51 10.82 -16.02 -10.86
CA PHE A 51 11.46 -16.15 -12.17
C PHE A 51 10.78 -15.29 -13.25
N GLY A 52 9.83 -14.42 -12.87
CA GLY A 52 9.01 -13.67 -13.82
C GLY A 52 7.97 -14.51 -14.56
N VAL A 53 7.63 -15.70 -14.03
CA VAL A 53 6.66 -16.62 -14.65
C VAL A 53 5.32 -16.55 -13.92
N VAL A 54 4.27 -16.26 -14.65
CA VAL A 54 2.88 -16.23 -14.20
C VAL A 54 2.19 -17.54 -14.61
N ALA A 55 1.69 -18.28 -13.63
CA ALA A 55 0.89 -19.48 -13.87
C ALA A 55 -0.60 -19.22 -13.59
N SER A 56 -1.47 -19.84 -14.40
CA SER A 56 -2.89 -19.93 -14.08
C SER A 56 -3.12 -20.99 -13.01
N LEU A 57 -3.79 -20.62 -11.91
CA LEU A 57 -4.20 -21.56 -10.87
C LEU A 57 -5.65 -21.99 -11.10
N GLY A 58 -5.88 -23.29 -11.29
CA GLY A 58 -7.21 -23.88 -11.37
C GLY A 58 -7.46 -24.89 -10.25
N LYS A 59 -8.71 -24.93 -9.77
CA LYS A 59 -9.20 -25.93 -8.82
C LYS A 59 -10.05 -26.95 -9.55
N TYR A 60 -9.68 -28.22 -9.46
CA TYR A 60 -10.28 -29.32 -10.20
C TYR A 60 -10.67 -30.46 -9.26
N THR A 61 -11.39 -31.44 -9.80
CA THR A 61 -11.70 -32.69 -9.09
C THR A 61 -11.33 -33.89 -9.95
N SER A 62 -10.77 -34.92 -9.33
CA SER A 62 -10.45 -36.20 -9.96
C SER A 62 -11.33 -37.32 -9.42
N ARG A 63 -11.58 -38.35 -10.24
CA ARG A 63 -12.33 -39.56 -9.87
C ARG A 63 -11.43 -40.77 -10.07
N ILE A 64 -11.40 -41.66 -9.08
CA ILE A 64 -10.63 -42.90 -9.16
C ILE A 64 -11.58 -44.04 -9.53
N LYS A 65 -11.29 -44.77 -10.62
CA LYS A 65 -12.14 -45.87 -11.12
C LYS A 65 -12.45 -46.92 -10.05
N SER A 66 -11.50 -47.22 -9.16
CA SER A 66 -11.67 -48.20 -8.07
C SER A 66 -12.51 -47.70 -6.88
N ARG A 67 -12.88 -46.41 -6.84
CA ARG A 67 -13.71 -45.82 -5.78
C ARG A 67 -14.82 -44.96 -6.40
N PRO A 68 -15.83 -45.59 -7.02
CA PRO A 68 -16.93 -44.88 -7.66
C PRO A 68 -17.68 -44.01 -6.65
N GLY A 69 -18.07 -42.81 -7.08
CA GLY A 69 -18.80 -41.83 -6.25
C GLY A 69 -17.93 -40.90 -5.40
N LYS A 70 -16.62 -41.13 -5.26
CA LYS A 70 -15.72 -40.19 -4.56
C LYS A 70 -14.98 -39.28 -5.55
N THR A 71 -14.99 -37.98 -5.24
CA THR A 71 -14.21 -36.96 -5.94
C THR A 71 -13.11 -36.43 -5.04
N TYR A 72 -11.93 -36.22 -5.61
CA TYR A 72 -10.76 -35.73 -4.91
C TYR A 72 -10.38 -34.36 -5.47
N PRO A 73 -10.52 -33.27 -4.69
CA PRO A 73 -10.12 -31.96 -5.16
C PRO A 73 -8.60 -31.89 -5.29
N PHE A 74 -8.13 -31.20 -6.32
CA PHE A 74 -6.73 -30.87 -6.50
C PHE A 74 -6.60 -29.51 -7.20
N PHE A 75 -5.43 -28.91 -7.05
CA PHE A 75 -5.06 -27.67 -7.69
C PHE A 75 -4.06 -27.98 -8.79
N SER A 76 -4.18 -27.28 -9.92
CA SER A 76 -3.20 -27.33 -11.00
C SER A 76 -2.77 -25.92 -11.36
N LEU A 77 -1.47 -25.68 -11.29
CA LEU A 77 -0.85 -24.48 -11.81
C LEU A 77 -0.35 -24.78 -13.22
N THR A 78 -0.68 -23.92 -14.17
CA THR A 78 -0.25 -24.08 -15.56
C THR A 78 0.46 -22.81 -16.05
N ALA A 79 1.71 -22.96 -16.49
CA ALA A 79 2.46 -21.90 -17.16
C ALA A 79 2.66 -22.26 -18.64
N GLN A 80 2.47 -21.27 -19.52
CA GLN A 80 2.55 -21.40 -20.98
C GLN A 80 3.15 -20.14 -21.60
N GLY A 81 3.55 -20.24 -22.87
CA GLY A 81 4.12 -19.12 -23.61
C GLY A 81 5.54 -18.77 -23.15
N LEU A 82 6.27 -19.72 -22.58
CA LEU A 82 7.62 -19.52 -22.07
C LEU A 82 8.64 -19.63 -23.21
N SER A 83 9.67 -18.79 -23.17
CA SER A 83 10.83 -18.92 -24.08
C SER A 83 11.66 -20.18 -23.80
N SER A 84 11.61 -20.70 -22.58
CA SER A 84 12.23 -21.97 -22.18
C SER A 84 11.37 -22.67 -21.13
N TYR A 85 11.11 -23.96 -21.34
CA TYR A 85 10.45 -24.84 -20.37
C TYR A 85 11.45 -25.63 -19.50
N ASP A 86 12.75 -25.41 -19.70
CA ASP A 86 13.80 -25.95 -18.84
C ASP A 86 14.02 -25.03 -17.63
N ILE A 87 13.45 -25.41 -16.48
CA ILE A 87 13.54 -24.64 -15.23
C ILE A 87 14.99 -24.38 -14.84
N LEU A 88 15.93 -25.28 -15.17
CA LEU A 88 17.34 -25.15 -14.79
C LEU A 88 18.05 -23.99 -15.50
N THR A 89 17.41 -23.37 -16.49
CA THR A 89 17.92 -22.20 -17.22
C THR A 89 17.31 -20.88 -16.75
N TRP A 90 16.32 -20.90 -15.85
CA TRP A 90 15.54 -19.69 -15.55
C TRP A 90 16.25 -18.66 -14.67
N ASP A 91 17.32 -19.04 -13.98
CA ASP A 91 18.09 -18.11 -13.14
C ASP A 91 18.85 -17.05 -13.95
N THR A 92 19.10 -17.30 -15.24
CA THR A 92 19.67 -16.32 -16.17
C THR A 92 18.61 -15.56 -16.96
N GLY A 93 17.32 -15.82 -16.71
CA GLY A 93 16.18 -15.15 -17.31
C GLY A 93 15.31 -16.08 -18.15
N VAL A 94 14.00 -15.91 -18.02
CA VAL A 94 12.98 -16.54 -18.87
C VAL A 94 11.94 -15.47 -19.23
N SER A 95 11.48 -15.48 -20.47
CA SER A 95 10.40 -14.60 -20.92
C SER A 95 9.12 -15.40 -21.07
N GLN A 96 7.98 -14.75 -20.76
CA GLN A 96 6.67 -15.33 -20.92
C GLN A 96 5.78 -14.41 -21.74
N ARG A 97 5.17 -14.94 -22.80
CA ARG A 97 4.09 -14.28 -23.51
C ARG A 97 2.77 -14.56 -22.79
N LEU A 98 2.19 -13.53 -22.18
CA LEU A 98 0.87 -13.60 -21.58
C LEU A 98 -0.22 -13.43 -22.66
N ASN A 99 -1.19 -14.34 -22.67
CA ASN A 99 -2.30 -14.31 -23.63
C ASN A 99 -3.55 -13.59 -23.09
N ALA A 100 -3.46 -12.96 -21.91
CA ALA A 100 -4.56 -12.25 -21.27
C ALA A 100 -4.18 -10.79 -21.03
N GLY A 101 -4.90 -9.85 -21.66
CA GLY A 101 -4.81 -8.42 -21.31
C GLY A 101 -5.53 -8.08 -20.01
N ARG A 102 -6.48 -8.93 -19.56
CA ARG A 102 -7.31 -8.72 -18.36
C ARG A 102 -7.87 -10.05 -17.84
N PHE A 103 -7.89 -10.24 -16.52
CA PHE A 103 -8.57 -11.35 -15.83
C PHE A 103 -9.38 -10.81 -14.65
N GLY A 104 -10.69 -10.62 -14.84
CA GLY A 104 -11.53 -9.91 -13.86
C GLY A 104 -11.08 -8.45 -13.67
N ASP A 105 -10.72 -8.09 -12.44
CA ASP A 105 -10.17 -6.78 -12.06
C ASP A 105 -8.65 -6.69 -12.20
N LEU A 106 -7.96 -7.81 -12.50
CA LEU A 106 -6.53 -7.81 -12.77
C LEU A 106 -6.25 -7.38 -14.21
N VAL A 107 -5.46 -6.32 -14.36
CA VAL A 107 -4.98 -5.80 -15.65
C VAL A 107 -3.48 -6.02 -15.73
N TRP A 108 -3.03 -6.58 -16.86
CA TRP A 108 -1.61 -6.66 -17.16
C TRP A 108 -1.22 -5.42 -17.97
N ALA A 109 -0.41 -4.55 -17.37
CA ALA A 109 0.14 -3.38 -18.03
C ALA A 109 1.62 -3.63 -18.38
N THR A 110 2.01 -3.27 -19.59
CA THR A 110 3.43 -3.29 -19.98
C THR A 110 4.16 -2.20 -19.20
N ILE A 111 5.27 -2.56 -18.54
CA ILE A 111 6.19 -1.58 -17.98
C ILE A 111 6.80 -0.81 -19.15
N THR A 112 6.48 0.48 -19.28
CA THR A 112 6.97 1.34 -20.37
C THR A 112 8.37 1.87 -20.11
N ALA A 113 8.73 2.07 -18.85
CA ALA A 113 10.05 2.51 -18.41
C ALA A 113 10.31 2.05 -16.97
N ILE A 114 11.59 1.88 -16.62
CA ILE A 114 12.05 1.71 -15.25
C ILE A 114 13.06 2.83 -15.01
N GLU A 115 12.76 3.73 -14.09
CA GLU A 115 13.60 4.89 -13.80
C GLU A 115 13.98 4.89 -12.31
N PRO A 116 15.26 5.12 -11.98
CA PRO A 116 15.66 5.30 -10.60
C PRO A 116 15.10 6.62 -10.07
N VAL A 117 14.36 6.54 -8.96
CA VAL A 117 13.90 7.73 -8.23
C VAL A 117 14.82 7.93 -7.05
N GLU A 118 15.43 9.11 -6.94
CA GLU A 118 16.19 9.48 -5.74
C GLU A 118 15.25 9.46 -4.53
N THR A 119 15.57 8.60 -3.57
CA THR A 119 14.84 8.53 -2.32
C THR A 119 15.26 9.70 -1.46
N THR A 120 14.30 10.43 -0.91
CA THR A 120 14.57 11.38 0.16
C THR A 120 14.21 10.74 1.49
N PRO A 121 14.90 11.06 2.59
CA PRO A 121 14.57 10.56 3.93
C PRO A 121 13.22 11.07 4.45
N MET A 122 12.46 11.81 3.64
CA MET A 122 11.29 12.60 4.06
C MET A 122 10.00 12.25 3.31
N VAL A 123 9.96 11.19 2.48
CA VAL A 123 8.72 10.73 1.84
C VAL A 123 8.23 9.42 2.43
N TYR A 124 7.16 9.52 3.22
CA TYR A 124 6.49 8.43 3.92
C TYR A 124 6.19 7.19 3.05
N ASP A 125 5.95 7.38 1.75
CA ASP A 125 5.49 6.31 0.85
C ASP A 125 6.60 5.66 -0.01
N PHE A 126 7.83 6.19 -0.01
CA PHE A 126 8.92 5.65 -0.84
C PHE A 126 10.18 5.27 -0.07
N SER A 127 10.29 5.65 1.19
CA SER A 127 11.52 5.51 1.97
C SER A 127 11.42 4.45 3.07
N VAL A 128 10.63 3.39 2.90
CA VAL A 128 10.76 2.21 3.79
C VAL A 128 12.03 1.47 3.36
N PRO A 129 13.10 1.47 4.18
CA PRO A 129 14.34 0.80 3.82
C PRO A 129 14.08 -0.69 3.59
N ASP A 130 14.78 -1.27 2.61
CA ASP A 130 14.72 -2.70 2.26
C ASP A 130 13.37 -3.22 1.74
N CYS A 131 12.43 -2.33 1.40
CA CYS A 131 11.13 -2.68 0.82
C CYS A 131 10.96 -2.14 -0.61
N GLU A 132 10.43 -2.97 -1.51
CA GLU A 132 9.95 -2.53 -2.82
C GLU A 132 8.63 -1.76 -2.63
N ASN A 133 8.66 -0.43 -2.78
CA ASN A 133 7.47 0.40 -2.66
C ASN A 133 6.80 0.55 -4.03
N PHE A 134 5.54 0.11 -4.13
CA PHE A 134 4.75 0.19 -5.35
C PHE A 134 3.70 1.30 -5.22
N VAL A 135 3.69 2.25 -6.16
CA VAL A 135 2.62 3.25 -6.26
C VAL A 135 1.77 2.95 -7.48
N ALA A 136 0.48 2.76 -7.24
CA ALA A 136 -0.54 2.64 -8.28
C ALA A 136 -1.51 3.82 -8.13
N GLY A 137 -1.64 4.65 -9.16
CA GLY A 137 -2.58 5.78 -9.17
C GLY A 137 -2.02 7.05 -9.82
N THR A 138 -2.84 8.09 -9.86
CA THR A 138 -2.53 9.39 -10.47
C THR A 138 -1.85 10.30 -9.45
N GLY A 139 -0.52 10.19 -9.31
CA GLY A 139 0.39 11.28 -8.95
C GLY A 139 0.22 12.06 -7.63
N VAL A 140 -0.85 11.97 -6.85
CA VAL A 140 -1.03 12.75 -5.61
C VAL A 140 -0.78 11.88 -4.38
N LEU A 141 0.12 12.33 -3.52
CA LEU A 141 0.35 11.78 -2.18
C LEU A 141 -0.21 12.77 -1.16
N ALA A 142 -1.45 12.52 -0.73
CA ALA A 142 -2.12 13.34 0.26
C ALA A 142 -1.65 12.97 1.67
N HIS A 143 -1.18 13.95 2.44
CA HIS A 143 -0.83 13.75 3.84
C HIS A 143 -2.02 14.01 4.77
N ASN A 144 -1.79 13.91 6.09
CA ASN A 144 -2.78 14.19 7.13
C ASN A 144 -3.56 15.48 6.84
N THR A 145 -4.80 15.32 6.38
CA THR A 145 -5.65 16.42 5.94
C THR A 145 -6.87 16.54 6.83
N TYR A 146 -7.21 17.78 7.18
CA TYR A 146 -8.35 18.10 8.04
C TYR A 146 -9.17 19.27 7.49
N GLY A 147 -10.39 19.42 7.99
CA GLY A 147 -11.29 20.50 7.63
C GLY A 147 -12.73 20.19 7.96
N GLU A 148 -13.62 21.02 7.45
CA GLU A 148 -15.06 20.83 7.51
C GLU A 148 -15.47 19.51 6.85
N ARG A 149 -16.63 18.98 7.25
CA ARG A 149 -17.21 17.71 6.77
C ARG A 149 -16.48 16.43 7.17
N MET A 150 -15.40 16.52 7.96
CA MET A 150 -14.86 15.35 8.66
C MET A 150 -15.93 14.75 9.59
N ARG A 151 -15.91 13.43 9.77
CA ARG A 151 -16.79 12.76 10.74
C ARG A 151 -16.14 12.86 12.12
N LEU A 152 -16.91 13.31 13.11
CA LEU A 152 -16.46 13.40 14.50
C LEU A 152 -15.97 12.06 15.07
N SER A 153 -16.48 10.94 14.55
CA SER A 153 -16.13 9.59 14.99
C SER A 153 -15.22 8.84 14.02
N ASP A 154 -14.40 9.52 13.21
CA ASP A 154 -13.51 8.83 12.26
C ASP A 154 -12.20 8.29 12.86
N GLY A 155 -11.94 8.56 14.14
CA GLY A 155 -10.79 8.03 14.87
C GLY A 155 -9.47 8.78 14.64
N ARG A 156 -9.42 9.78 13.76
CA ARG A 156 -8.24 10.65 13.60
C ARG A 156 -8.12 11.65 14.74
N VAL A 157 -6.91 12.15 14.94
CA VAL A 157 -6.59 13.08 16.04
C VAL A 157 -7.44 14.34 16.03
N VAL A 158 -7.62 15.00 14.88
CA VAL A 158 -8.38 16.27 14.80
C VAL A 158 -9.83 16.10 15.28
N PRO A 159 -10.64 15.18 14.72
CA PRO A 159 -12.00 14.97 15.21
C PRO A 159 -12.07 14.45 16.64
N ASN A 160 -11.13 13.61 17.07
CA ASN A 160 -11.09 13.15 18.46
C ASN A 160 -10.82 14.29 19.45
N PHE A 161 -9.75 15.06 19.25
CA PHE A 161 -9.35 16.11 20.19
C PHE A 161 -10.38 17.24 20.20
N VAL A 162 -10.85 17.69 19.03
CA VAL A 162 -11.88 18.72 18.97
C VAL A 162 -13.20 18.22 19.56
N GLY A 163 -13.58 16.97 19.27
CA GLY A 163 -14.79 16.36 19.84
C GLY A 163 -14.73 16.24 21.37
N GLN A 164 -13.60 15.78 21.91
CA GLN A 164 -13.36 15.71 23.36
C GLN A 164 -13.45 17.11 23.99
N ALA A 165 -12.74 18.08 23.42
CA ALA A 165 -12.75 19.45 23.92
C ALA A 165 -14.14 20.10 23.89
N LEU A 166 -14.91 19.89 22.81
CA LEU A 166 -16.27 20.44 22.68
C LEU A 166 -17.29 19.76 23.62
N ARG A 167 -17.08 18.49 23.99
CA ARG A 167 -17.93 17.77 24.96
C ARG A 167 -17.52 18.00 26.42
N GLY A 168 -16.36 18.61 26.66
CA GLY A 168 -15.78 18.70 28.00
C GLY A 168 -15.14 17.39 28.49
N ASP A 169 -14.93 16.43 27.60
CA ASP A 169 -14.21 15.18 27.91
C ASP A 169 -12.70 15.46 28.01
N PRO A 170 -11.93 14.65 28.77
CA PRO A 170 -10.48 14.71 28.73
C PRO A 170 -9.91 14.54 27.32
N ILE A 171 -8.96 15.39 26.94
CA ILE A 171 -8.24 15.28 25.66
C ILE A 171 -7.14 14.22 25.83
N THR A 172 -7.24 13.12 25.09
CA THR A 172 -6.37 11.95 25.29
C THR A 172 -5.14 12.00 24.39
N VAL A 173 -3.96 12.21 24.96
CA VAL A 173 -2.67 12.17 24.25
C VAL A 173 -1.98 10.83 24.52
N TYR A 174 -1.70 10.05 23.47
CA TYR A 174 -0.98 8.80 23.64
C TYR A 174 0.54 9.00 23.75
N GLY A 175 1.19 8.24 24.63
CA GLY A 175 2.62 8.32 24.90
C GLY A 175 3.01 9.60 25.65
N THR A 176 4.16 10.18 25.29
CA THR A 176 4.64 11.43 25.91
C THR A 176 4.08 12.69 25.25
N GLY A 177 3.39 12.55 24.11
CA GLY A 177 2.93 13.68 23.29
C GLY A 177 4.01 14.32 22.42
N GLN A 178 5.26 13.87 22.52
CA GLN A 178 6.40 14.44 21.78
C GLN A 178 6.50 14.00 20.33
N GLN A 179 5.73 12.99 19.92
CA GLN A 179 5.62 12.61 18.52
C GLN A 179 5.04 13.77 17.71
N THR A 180 5.55 13.97 16.51
CA THR A 180 5.15 15.11 15.67
C THR A 180 4.23 14.67 14.53
N ARG A 181 3.32 15.56 14.15
CA ARG A 181 2.45 15.42 12.99
C ARG A 181 2.42 16.74 12.23
N SER A 182 2.17 16.63 10.93
CA SER A 182 1.79 17.75 10.09
C SER A 182 0.29 17.69 9.78
N PHE A 183 -0.33 18.85 9.57
CA PHE A 183 -1.75 18.97 9.26
C PHE A 183 -1.94 19.91 8.07
N CYS A 184 -2.44 19.36 6.96
CA CYS A 184 -2.81 20.12 5.78
C CYS A 184 -4.30 20.46 5.83
N TYR A 185 -4.67 21.71 5.62
CA TYR A 185 -6.08 22.08 5.56
C TYR A 185 -6.67 21.70 4.20
N VAL A 186 -7.92 21.24 4.18
CA VAL A 186 -8.56 20.61 3.01
C VAL A 186 -8.53 21.47 1.75
N SER A 187 -8.67 22.80 1.87
CA SER A 187 -8.62 23.68 0.70
C SER A 187 -7.22 23.76 0.07
N ASP A 188 -6.16 23.69 0.87
CA ASP A 188 -4.78 23.66 0.35
C ASP A 188 -4.53 22.36 -0.42
N LEU A 189 -4.99 21.22 0.12
CA LEU A 189 -4.88 19.93 -0.57
C LEU A 189 -5.63 19.96 -1.91
N LEU A 190 -6.86 20.47 -1.94
CA LEU A 190 -7.66 20.56 -3.16
C LEU A 190 -7.01 21.44 -4.22
N GLU A 191 -6.40 22.56 -3.82
CA GLU A 191 -5.64 23.42 -4.72
C GLU A 191 -4.41 22.68 -5.31
N GLY A 192 -3.72 21.86 -4.50
CA GLY A 192 -2.60 21.05 -4.98
C GLY A 192 -3.03 19.99 -5.99
N ILE A 193 -4.14 19.28 -5.71
CA ILE A 193 -4.75 18.31 -6.62
C ILE A 193 -5.15 18.98 -7.93
N TYR A 194 -5.80 20.14 -7.85
CA TYR A 194 -6.25 20.90 -9.01
C TYR A 194 -5.07 21.29 -9.91
N ARG A 195 -4.00 21.85 -9.33
CA ARG A 195 -2.80 22.23 -10.09
C ARG A 195 -2.10 21.04 -10.71
N LEU A 196 -1.97 19.92 -9.99
CA LEU A 196 -1.39 18.71 -10.58
C LEU A 196 -2.23 18.21 -11.76
N SER A 197 -3.55 18.23 -11.64
CA SER A 197 -4.45 17.80 -12.72
C SER A 197 -4.37 18.68 -13.99
N MET A 198 -3.92 19.93 -13.83
CA MET A 198 -3.69 20.88 -14.92
C MET A 198 -2.24 20.88 -15.41
N SER A 199 -1.34 20.13 -14.77
CA SER A 199 0.07 20.08 -15.11
C SER A 199 0.40 18.97 -16.10
N GLU A 200 1.52 19.08 -16.79
CA GLU A 200 2.06 17.99 -17.63
C GLU A 200 2.80 16.92 -16.80
N HIS A 201 2.90 17.08 -15.47
CA HIS A 201 3.61 16.16 -14.59
C HIS A 201 2.71 15.00 -14.16
N GLY A 202 3.09 13.77 -14.55
CA GLY A 202 2.38 12.53 -14.17
C GLY A 202 2.95 11.78 -12.96
N GLY A 203 4.02 12.29 -12.35
CA GLY A 203 4.74 11.64 -11.26
C GLY A 203 4.11 11.84 -9.87
N PRO A 204 4.53 11.06 -8.85
CA PRO A 204 4.07 11.23 -7.48
C PRO A 204 4.49 12.57 -6.90
N MET A 205 3.55 13.23 -6.23
CA MET A 205 3.64 14.59 -5.73
C MET A 205 3.04 14.67 -4.33
N ASN A 206 3.88 14.99 -3.34
CA ASN A 206 3.41 15.23 -1.97
C ASN A 206 2.60 16.52 -1.94
N CYS A 207 1.32 16.41 -1.63
CA CYS A 207 0.44 17.53 -1.30
C CYS A 207 0.12 17.45 0.19
N GLY A 208 0.88 18.21 1.00
CA GLY A 208 0.70 18.28 2.44
C GLY A 208 1.30 19.54 3.05
N ASN A 209 1.33 19.62 4.38
CA ASN A 209 1.92 20.76 5.08
C ASN A 209 3.27 20.36 5.70
N PRO A 210 4.40 21.02 5.36
CA PRO A 210 5.70 20.67 5.93
C PRO A 210 5.87 21.16 7.38
N THR A 211 4.89 21.89 7.92
CA THR A 211 4.93 22.41 9.29
C THR A 211 4.50 21.33 10.28
N GLU A 212 5.38 21.01 11.22
CA GLU A 212 5.14 20.03 12.27
C GLU A 212 4.66 20.66 13.58
N ARG A 213 3.90 19.89 14.34
CA ARG A 213 3.53 20.14 15.74
C ARG A 213 3.65 18.86 16.53
N THR A 214 4.07 18.96 17.79
CA THR A 214 3.93 17.85 18.73
C THR A 214 2.44 17.60 19.02
N MET A 215 2.11 16.39 19.42
CA MET A 215 0.73 16.07 19.80
C MET A 215 0.27 16.83 21.04
N LEU A 216 1.20 17.16 21.94
CA LEU A 216 0.93 18.00 23.10
C LEU A 216 0.62 19.45 22.70
N GLU A 217 1.46 20.07 21.88
CA GLU A 217 1.17 21.42 21.35
C GLU A 217 -0.16 21.47 20.61
N PHE A 218 -0.46 20.43 19.83
CA PHE A 218 -1.72 20.35 19.10
C PHE A 218 -2.94 20.24 20.02
N ALA A 219 -2.85 19.47 21.12
CA ALA A 219 -3.90 19.39 22.12
C ALA A 219 -4.15 20.75 22.80
N GLU A 220 -3.08 21.48 23.15
CA GLU A 220 -3.18 22.82 23.74
C GLU A 220 -3.76 23.86 22.78
N GLU A 221 -3.37 23.83 21.50
CA GLU A 221 -3.95 24.69 20.46
C GLU A 221 -5.46 24.44 20.29
N ILE A 222 -5.90 23.18 20.30
CA ILE A 222 -7.32 22.83 20.25
C ILE A 222 -8.07 23.32 21.50
N LYS A 223 -7.49 23.10 22.69
CA LYS A 223 -8.07 23.56 23.95
C LYS A 223 -8.29 25.08 23.93
N LYS A 224 -7.27 25.83 23.48
CA LYS A 224 -7.34 27.28 23.29
C LYS A 224 -8.39 27.69 22.25
N ALA A 225 -8.41 27.03 21.08
CA ALA A 225 -9.30 27.38 19.97
C ALA A 225 -10.78 27.05 20.27
N THR A 226 -11.04 26.03 21.09
CA THR A 226 -12.39 25.67 21.54
C THR A 226 -12.85 26.48 22.74
N GLY A 227 -11.92 27.06 23.51
CA GLY A 227 -12.19 27.67 24.81
C GLY A 227 -12.57 26.64 25.87
N SER A 228 -12.08 25.40 25.73
CA SER A 228 -12.42 24.28 26.61
C SER A 228 -11.54 24.24 27.85
N ASP A 229 -12.11 23.82 28.99
CA ASP A 229 -11.37 23.53 30.22
C ASP A 229 -10.92 22.06 30.32
N SER A 230 -11.24 21.23 29.32
CA SER A 230 -10.90 19.80 29.30
C SER A 230 -9.44 19.54 29.72
N PRO A 231 -9.20 18.59 30.65
CA PRO A 231 -7.84 18.22 31.02
C PRO A 231 -7.18 17.45 29.88
N ILE A 232 -5.89 17.66 29.68
CA ILE A 232 -5.09 16.79 28.80
C ILE A 232 -4.62 15.61 29.65
N VAL A 233 -4.93 14.40 29.22
CA VAL A 233 -4.56 13.15 29.90
C VAL A 233 -3.67 12.30 29.00
N PHE A 234 -2.74 11.58 29.62
CA PHE A 234 -1.78 10.75 28.91
C PHE A 234 -2.15 9.28 29.04
N GLU A 235 -2.19 8.57 27.91
CA GLU A 235 -2.47 7.13 27.85
C GLU A 235 -1.29 6.38 27.20
N PRO A 236 -1.07 5.09 27.52
CA PRO A 236 -0.04 4.29 26.87
C PRO A 236 -0.21 4.22 25.35
N LEU A 237 0.90 4.18 24.60
CA LEU A 237 0.83 4.01 23.15
C LEU A 237 0.13 2.69 22.79
N PRO A 238 -0.92 2.71 21.93
CA PRO A 238 -1.69 1.52 21.61
C PRO A 238 -0.88 0.47 20.83
N THR A 239 0.13 0.90 20.06
CA THR A 239 1.04 0.03 19.30
C THR A 239 2.45 0.62 19.28
N ALA A 240 3.48 -0.23 19.36
CA ALA A 240 4.88 0.18 19.32
C ALA A 240 5.31 0.77 17.96
N ASP A 241 4.50 0.59 16.91
CA ASP A 241 4.83 0.92 15.52
C ASP A 241 4.26 2.27 15.02
N ASP A 242 3.71 3.14 15.88
CA ASP A 242 3.25 4.45 15.41
C ASP A 242 4.45 5.33 15.02
N PRO A 243 4.51 5.85 13.77
CA PRO A 243 5.62 6.69 13.32
C PRO A 243 5.86 7.88 14.25
N LYS A 244 7.12 8.07 14.66
CA LYS A 244 7.52 9.17 15.56
C LYS A 244 7.44 10.55 14.90
N GLN A 245 7.64 10.61 13.59
CA GLN A 245 7.64 11.84 12.79
C GLN A 245 6.83 11.64 11.51
N ARG A 246 6.03 12.64 11.12
CA ARG A 246 5.30 12.66 9.84
C ARG A 246 5.32 14.06 9.24
N LYS A 247 6.30 14.32 8.37
CA LYS A 247 6.48 15.60 7.67
C LYS A 247 6.68 15.37 6.18
N PRO A 248 5.81 15.91 5.32
CA PRO A 248 6.01 15.84 3.88
C PRO A 248 7.13 16.78 3.42
N ASP A 249 7.96 16.29 2.51
CA ASP A 249 8.75 17.16 1.63
C ASP A 249 7.90 17.58 0.43
N ILE A 250 7.63 18.88 0.31
CA ILE A 250 6.80 19.47 -0.74
C ILE A 250 7.62 20.24 -1.78
N SER A 251 8.94 20.06 -1.83
CA SER A 251 9.83 20.81 -2.72
C SER A 251 9.43 20.68 -4.19
N LYS A 252 9.06 19.46 -4.64
CA LYS A 252 8.54 19.22 -6.00
C LYS A 252 7.24 19.98 -6.28
N ALA A 253 6.34 20.04 -5.31
CA ALA A 253 5.05 20.72 -5.48
C ALA A 253 5.25 22.25 -5.56
N LYS A 254 6.21 22.79 -4.80
CA LYS A 254 6.62 24.19 -4.90
C LYS A 254 7.23 24.50 -6.26
N GLU A 255 8.18 23.70 -6.69
CA GLU A 255 8.94 23.93 -7.93
C GLU A 255 8.06 23.77 -9.18
N TRP A 256 7.30 22.68 -9.26
CA TRP A 256 6.62 22.28 -10.50
C TRP A 256 5.19 22.80 -10.57
N LEU A 257 4.51 22.96 -9.43
CA LEU A 257 3.12 23.43 -9.38
C LEU A 257 3.01 24.87 -8.87
N GLY A 258 4.11 25.48 -8.41
CA GLY A 258 4.06 26.75 -7.69
C GLY A 258 3.19 26.70 -6.44
N TRP A 259 3.01 25.50 -5.86
CA TRP A 259 2.03 25.22 -4.81
C TRP A 259 2.69 25.11 -3.43
N GLU A 260 2.07 25.73 -2.45
CA GLU A 260 2.33 25.52 -1.03
C GLU A 260 1.07 25.80 -0.22
N PRO A 261 0.89 25.17 0.96
CA PRO A 261 -0.27 25.43 1.82
C PRO A 261 -0.22 26.86 2.36
N VAL A 262 -1.35 27.56 2.29
CA VAL A 262 -1.47 28.96 2.73
C VAL A 262 -2.34 29.11 3.97
N VAL A 263 -3.15 28.11 4.32
CA VAL A 263 -4.01 28.17 5.49
C VAL A 263 -3.24 27.75 6.74
N SER A 264 -3.14 28.67 7.70
CA SER A 264 -2.54 28.37 9.00
C SER A 264 -3.36 27.35 9.78
N LEU A 265 -2.70 26.65 10.70
CA LEU A 265 -3.39 25.69 11.58
C LEU A 265 -4.48 26.36 12.41
N GLU A 266 -4.23 27.58 12.92
CA GLU A 266 -5.20 28.37 13.68
C GLU A 266 -6.46 28.68 12.86
N GLU A 267 -6.30 29.17 11.63
CA GLU A 267 -7.43 29.52 10.76
C GLU A 267 -8.21 28.27 10.33
N GLY A 268 -7.52 27.20 9.95
CA GLY A 268 -8.17 25.94 9.59
C GLY A 268 -8.91 25.30 10.78
N LEU A 269 -8.33 25.33 11.99
CA LEU A 269 -8.99 24.85 13.20
C LEU A 269 -10.23 25.67 13.53
N LYS A 270 -10.16 27.00 13.44
CA LYS A 270 -11.30 27.89 13.68
C LYS A 270 -12.50 27.51 12.79
N ARG A 271 -12.27 27.28 11.49
CA ARG A 271 -13.31 26.84 10.56
C ARG A 271 -13.82 25.43 10.85
N THR A 272 -12.91 24.51 11.12
CA THR A 272 -13.24 23.11 11.45
C THR A 272 -14.08 23.00 12.74
N ILE A 273 -13.69 23.73 13.79
CA ILE A 273 -14.41 23.79 15.07
C ILE A 273 -15.80 24.42 14.87
N ALA A 274 -15.89 25.51 14.11
CA ALA A 274 -17.17 26.14 13.79
C ALA A 274 -18.12 25.16 13.11
N TYR A 275 -17.62 24.38 12.14
CA TYR A 275 -18.40 23.31 11.51
C TYR A 275 -18.79 22.21 12.51
N PHE A 276 -17.87 21.70 13.32
CA PHE A 276 -18.17 20.66 14.31
C PHE A 276 -19.25 21.09 15.30
N LYS A 277 -19.26 22.34 15.77
CA LYS A 277 -20.33 22.87 16.63
C LYS A 277 -21.73 22.80 16.00
N THR A 278 -21.85 22.71 14.68
CA THR A 278 -23.15 22.56 14.00
C THR A 278 -23.62 21.12 13.83
N VAL A 279 -22.73 20.14 14.03
CA VAL A 279 -23.00 18.71 13.82
C VAL A 279 -22.76 17.84 15.06
N LEU A 280 -22.41 18.47 16.19
CA LEU A 280 -22.18 17.84 17.48
C LEU A 280 -23.49 17.69 18.27
#